data_AF-A0A285NVF0-F1
#
_entry.id   AF-A0A285NVF0-F1
#
_cell.length_a   1.000
_cell.length_b   1.000
_cell.length_c   1.000
_cell.angle_alpha   90.00
_cell.angle_beta   90.00
_cell.angle_gamma   90.00
#
_symmetry.space_group_name_H-M   'P 1'
#
loop_
_entity.id
_entity.type
_entity.pdbx_description
1 polymer ?
#
loop_
_entity_poly.entity_id
_entity_poly.type
_entity_poly.pdbx_seq_one_letter_code
_entity_poly.pdbx_strand_id
1 'polypeptide(L)' 'MTPVSDHAAAGQWDSATTGASQPQGTETVERYETDDGTVFFDAQNPLAWMEASVTLSLAEQV' A
#
# COMPACT_ATOMS: atom_id res chain seq x y z
N MET A 1 19.94 22.01 3.88
CA MET A 1 18.76 21.26 4.37
C MET A 1 17.88 21.01 3.16
N THR A 2 18.01 19.85 2.51
CA THR A 2 17.12 19.47 1.41
C THR A 2 15.75 19.14 2.00
N PRO A 3 14.63 19.66 1.44
CA PRO A 3 13.31 19.22 1.87
C PRO A 3 13.15 17.74 1.47
N VAL A 4 12.78 16.91 2.44
CA VAL A 4 12.37 15.52 2.15
C VAL A 4 11.04 15.61 1.41
N SER A 5 11.06 15.26 0.12
CA SER A 5 9.85 15.21 -0.70
C SER A 5 9.02 14.00 -0.27
N ASP A 6 7.92 14.26 0.43
CA ASP A 6 6.94 13.27 0.89
C ASP A 6 5.88 12.99 -0.20
N HIS A 7 6.35 12.81 -1.41
CA HIS A 7 5.51 12.59 -2.57
C HIS A 7 5.96 11.26 -3.18
N ALA A 8 5.20 10.18 -2.94
CA ALA A 8 5.13 9.12 -3.93
C ALA A 8 4.82 9.83 -5.25
N ALA A 9 5.78 9.82 -6.18
CA ALA A 9 5.73 10.69 -7.34
C ALA A 9 4.41 10.46 -8.08
N ALA A 10 3.49 11.41 -7.99
CA ALA A 10 2.28 11.47 -8.80
C ALA A 10 2.65 11.93 -10.23
N GLY A 11 3.71 11.34 -10.77
CA GLY A 11 4.24 11.57 -12.10
C GLY A 11 4.11 10.26 -12.86
N GLN A 12 3.21 10.27 -13.85
CA GLN A 12 3.08 9.22 -14.86
C GLN A 12 2.69 7.85 -14.28
N TRP A 13 1.39 7.55 -14.33
CA TRP A 13 0.96 6.16 -14.46
C TRP A 13 1.49 5.65 -15.80
N ASP A 14 2.77 5.29 -15.86
CA ASP A 14 3.23 4.29 -16.80
C ASP A 14 2.37 3.09 -16.48
N SER A 15 1.30 2.92 -17.26
CA SER A 15 0.52 1.71 -17.23
C SER A 15 1.53 0.60 -17.40
N ALA A 16 1.83 -0.13 -16.33
CA ALA A 16 2.60 -1.37 -16.36
C ALA A 16 1.75 -2.45 -17.06
N THR A 17 1.22 -2.13 -18.24
CA THR A 17 0.44 -2.97 -19.14
C THR A 17 1.40 -3.63 -20.14
N THR A 18 2.61 -3.97 -19.71
CA THR A 18 3.44 -4.96 -20.41
C THR A 18 4.40 -5.58 -19.40
N GLY A 19 3.95 -6.60 -18.68
CA GLY A 19 4.83 -7.46 -17.89
C GLY A 19 4.88 -7.24 -16.39
N ALA A 20 3.93 -6.53 -15.79
CA ALA A 20 3.67 -6.76 -14.38
C ALA A 20 3.10 -8.19 -14.27
N SER A 21 3.96 -9.17 -14.00
CA SER A 21 3.51 -10.41 -13.34
C SER A 21 2.52 -9.95 -12.27
N GLN A 22 1.28 -10.47 -12.29
CA GLN A 22 0.33 -10.17 -11.21
C GLN A 22 1.13 -10.27 -9.92
N PRO A 23 1.32 -9.17 -9.18
CA PRO A 23 2.12 -9.29 -7.98
C PRO A 23 1.39 -10.35 -7.17
N GLN A 24 2.11 -11.33 -6.63
CA GLN A 24 1.69 -12.03 -5.41
C GLN A 24 1.67 -11.01 -4.25
N GLY A 25 1.08 -9.82 -4.49
CA GLY A 25 1.21 -8.59 -3.71
C GLY A 25 0.29 -8.57 -2.51
N THR A 26 -0.25 -9.71 -2.12
CA THR A 26 -0.90 -9.91 -0.82
C THR A 26 0.00 -10.69 0.13
N GLU A 27 1.03 -11.40 -0.36
CA GLU A 27 1.90 -12.21 0.50
C GLU A 27 2.82 -11.35 1.37
N THR A 28 3.14 -10.14 0.89
CA THR A 28 4.07 -9.20 1.54
C THR A 28 3.36 -8.03 2.19
N VAL A 29 2.03 -7.96 2.06
CA VAL A 29 1.23 -6.90 2.66
C VAL A 29 0.90 -7.27 4.09
N GLU A 30 1.30 -6.39 4.98
CA GLU A 30 1.07 -6.50 6.42
C GLU A 30 0.08 -5.44 6.89
N ARG A 31 -0.56 -5.73 8.02
CA ARG A 31 -1.56 -4.88 8.66
C ARG A 31 -1.08 -4.49 10.06
N TYR A 32 -1.11 -3.20 10.34
CA TYR A 32 -0.78 -2.64 11.65
C TYR A 32 -1.97 -1.89 12.21
N GLU A 33 -2.28 -2.10 13.49
CA GLU A 33 -3.27 -1.32 14.22
C GLU A 33 -2.59 -0.13 14.91
N THR A 34 -3.22 1.02 14.81
CA THR A 34 -2.81 2.28 15.45
C THR A 34 -3.98 2.88 16.20
N ASP A 35 -3.74 3.92 17.00
CA ASP A 35 -4.81 4.62 17.71
C ASP A 35 -5.78 5.33 16.74
N ASP A 36 -5.32 5.68 15.53
CA ASP A 36 -6.07 6.45 14.53
C ASP A 36 -6.73 5.57 13.43
N GLY A 37 -6.34 4.29 13.34
CA GLY A 37 -6.87 3.36 12.35
C GLY A 37 -5.93 2.22 12.00
N THR A 38 -6.16 1.64 10.83
CA THR A 38 -5.38 0.50 10.33
C THR A 38 -4.48 0.93 9.17
N VAL A 39 -3.20 0.56 9.22
CA VAL A 39 -2.23 0.76 8.14
C VAL A 39 -1.98 -0.56 7.41
N PHE A 40 -2.08 -0.52 6.08
CA PHE A 40 -1.61 -1.57 5.19
C PHE A 40 -0.28 -1.17 4.59
N PHE A 41 0.70 -2.06 4.65
CA PHE A 41 2.06 -1.79 4.22
C PHE A 41 2.63 -2.97 3.43
N ASP A 42 3.20 -2.71 2.25
CA ASP A 42 3.92 -3.73 1.48
C ASP A 42 5.41 -3.73 1.84
N ALA A 43 5.88 -4.81 2.48
CA ALA A 43 7.28 -4.94 2.88
C ALA A 43 8.28 -4.98 1.71
N GLN A 44 7.83 -5.33 0.50
CA GLN A 44 8.66 -5.32 -0.72
C GLN A 44 8.63 -3.98 -1.45
N ASN A 45 7.69 -3.11 -1.12
CA ASN A 45 7.61 -1.77 -1.66
C ASN A 45 7.29 -0.76 -0.53
N PRO A 46 8.31 -0.24 0.18
CA PRO A 46 8.10 0.65 1.31
C PRO A 46 7.38 1.97 1.00
N LEU A 47 7.20 2.30 -0.29
CA LEU A 47 6.42 3.46 -0.73
C LEU A 47 4.94 3.13 -0.96
N ALA A 48 4.56 1.86 -0.94
CA ALA A 48 3.19 1.39 -1.06
C ALA A 48 2.59 1.17 0.33
N TRP A 49 1.92 2.21 0.84
CA TRP A 49 1.19 2.16 2.10
C TRP A 49 -0.16 2.88 1.97
N MET A 50 -1.12 2.46 2.79
CA MET A 50 -2.43 3.09 2.89
C MET A 50 -2.95 3.00 4.31
N GLU A 51 -3.47 4.10 4.83
CA GLU A 51 -4.15 4.18 6.12
C GLU A 51 -5.66 4.24 5.91
N ALA A 52 -6.41 3.51 6.73
CA ALA A 52 -7.86 3.51 6.73
C ALA A 52 -8.40 3.67 8.15
N SER A 53 -9.35 4.59 8.33
CA SER A 53 -10.05 4.79 9.60
C SER A 53 -11.00 3.65 9.95
N VAL A 54 -11.46 2.89 8.96
CA VAL A 54 -12.34 1.72 9.12
C VAL A 54 -11.91 0.63 8.15
N THR A 55 -11.82 -0.60 8.66
CA THR A 55 -11.53 -1.79 7.84
C THR A 55 -12.56 -2.89 8.11
N LEU A 56 -12.83 -3.70 7.08
CA LEU A 56 -13.74 -4.85 7.16
C LEU A 56 -12.95 -6.13 6.92
N SER A 57 -13.21 -7.17 7.71
CA SER A 57 -12.59 -8.48 7.53
C SER A 57 -13.19 -9.19 6.33
N LEU A 58 -12.37 -9.55 5.33
CA LEU A 58 -12.86 -10.29 4.17
C LEU A 58 -13.43 -11.66 4.55
N ALA A 59 -12.83 -12.34 5.52
CA ALA A 59 -13.28 -13.67 5.98
C ALA A 59 -14.69 -13.65 6.59
N GLU A 60 -15.14 -12.49 7.09
CA GLU A 60 -16.46 -12.30 7.69
C GLU A 60 -17.52 -11.85 6.65
N GLN A 61 -17.11 -11.61 5.40
CA GLN A 61 -17.98 -11.10 4.33
C GLN A 61 -18.23 -12.13 3.21
N VAL A 62 -17.84 -13.40 3.42
CA VAL A 62 -18.02 -14.52 2.47
C VAL A 62 -19.19 -15.41 2.87
#